data_AF-A0A0B7AQC5-F1
#
_entry.id   AF-A0A0B7AQC5-F1
#
_cell.length_a   1.000
_cell.length_b   1.000
_cell.length_c   1.000
_cell.angle_alpha   90.00
_cell.angle_beta   90.00
_cell.angle_gamma   90.00
#
_symmetry.space_group_name_H-M   'P 1'
#
loop_
_entity.id
_entity.type
_entity.pdbx_description
1 polymer ?
#
loop_
_entity_poly.entity_id
_entity_poly.type
_entity_poly.pdbx_seq_one_letter_code
_entity_poly.pdbx_strand_id
1 'polypeptide(L)'
;MADPSQAQQAITYLDKARLWGKQLRVAPSKHQLIQMPKDGQSDAGLTKDFVNSPHHRFKRMGSKNYIFPPTSVLHLYNVATLEEDDIRSLFSQYGTVKAFKFFNNDRKMALIEMASVEEATLSLIGLHNYQVEDNLHMRVSFSRSTV
;
A
#
# COMPACT_ATOMS: atom_id res chain seq x y z
N MET A 1 -4.24 10.45 10.95
CA MET A 1 -2.93 9.77 11.13
C MET A 1 -2.66 9.64 12.61
N ALA A 2 -1.91 8.61 13.04
CA ALA A 2 -1.64 8.39 14.46
C ALA A 2 -0.59 9.38 15.03
N ASP A 3 0.31 9.89 14.19
CA ASP A 3 1.39 10.79 14.59
C ASP A 3 1.59 11.93 13.56
N PRO A 4 1.89 13.18 13.99
CA PRO A 4 2.14 14.31 13.08
C PRO A 4 3.29 14.09 12.08
N SER A 5 4.36 13.41 12.47
CA SER A 5 5.49 13.09 11.58
C SER A 5 5.07 12.18 10.43
N GLN A 6 4.17 11.22 10.70
CA GLN A 6 3.60 10.33 9.67
C GLN A 6 2.71 11.12 8.71
N ALA A 7 1.95 12.10 9.21
CA ALA A 7 1.15 12.99 8.35
C ALA A 7 2.04 13.84 7.44
N GLN A 8 3.12 14.40 7.99
CA GLN A 8 4.08 15.17 7.20
C GLN A 8 4.75 14.30 6.13
N GLN A 9 5.12 13.07 6.46
CA GLN A 9 5.69 12.14 5.49
C GLN A 9 4.71 11.77 4.37
N ALA A 10 3.43 11.54 4.71
CA ALA A 10 2.40 11.28 3.72
C ALA A 10 2.22 12.46 2.76
N ILE A 11 2.22 13.71 3.27
CA ILE A 11 2.20 14.92 2.43
C ILE A 11 3.42 14.95 1.50
N THR A 12 4.63 14.77 2.05
CA THR A 12 5.87 14.81 1.27
C THR A 12 5.91 13.79 0.13
N TYR A 13 5.35 12.60 0.33
CA TYR A 13 5.41 11.52 -0.66
C TYR A 13 4.22 11.46 -1.61
N LEU A 14 3.05 11.98 -1.22
CA LEU A 14 1.82 11.82 -1.98
C LEU A 14 1.30 13.11 -2.61
N ASP A 15 1.73 14.29 -2.13
CA ASP A 15 1.37 15.53 -2.83
C ASP A 15 1.92 15.50 -4.26
N LYS A 16 1.07 15.83 -5.22
CA LYS A 16 1.36 15.80 -6.67
C LYS A 16 1.58 14.42 -7.28
N ALA A 17 1.46 13.33 -6.51
CA ALA A 17 1.45 11.99 -7.07
C ALA A 17 0.26 11.80 -8.03
N ARG A 18 0.42 10.98 -9.07
CA ARG A 18 -0.65 10.69 -10.03
C ARG A 18 -1.38 9.40 -9.63
N LEU A 19 -2.71 9.46 -9.62
CA LEU A 19 -3.60 8.34 -9.32
C LEU A 19 -4.90 8.49 -10.13
N TRP A 20 -5.31 7.42 -10.81
CA TRP A 20 -6.50 7.40 -11.69
C TRP A 20 -6.52 8.54 -12.71
N GLY A 21 -5.37 8.82 -13.33
CA GLY A 21 -5.18 9.88 -14.31
C GLY A 21 -5.19 11.29 -13.74
N LYS A 22 -5.29 11.45 -12.41
CA LYS A 22 -5.38 12.76 -11.73
C LYS A 22 -4.20 12.99 -10.81
N GLN A 23 -3.82 14.25 -10.66
CA GLN A 23 -2.81 14.65 -9.69
C GLN A 23 -3.46 14.86 -8.33
N LEU A 24 -2.94 14.18 -7.30
CA LEU A 24 -3.37 14.36 -5.92
C LEU A 24 -2.89 15.71 -5.38
N ARG A 25 -3.74 16.34 -4.56
CA ARG A 25 -3.37 17.48 -3.72
C ARG A 25 -3.47 17.04 -2.28
N VAL A 26 -2.34 17.00 -1.58
CA VAL A 26 -2.26 16.54 -0.19
C VAL A 26 -1.69 17.67 0.65
N ALA A 27 -2.47 18.12 1.63
CA ALA A 27 -2.11 19.26 2.47
C ALA A 27 -2.58 19.05 3.92
N PRO A 28 -1.97 19.74 4.90
CA PRO A 28 -2.46 19.73 6.27
C PRO A 28 -3.92 20.18 6.34
N SER A 29 -4.73 19.46 7.12
CA SER A 29 -6.10 19.87 7.41
C SER A 29 -6.10 21.07 8.37
N LYS A 30 -7.12 21.93 8.25
CA LYS A 30 -7.42 22.95 9.26
C LYS A 30 -8.18 22.38 10.47
N HIS A 31 -8.69 21.15 10.36
CA HIS A 31 -9.42 20.45 11.41
C HIS A 31 -8.50 19.45 12.12
N GLN A 32 -8.51 19.46 13.46
CA GLN A 32 -7.71 18.55 14.27
C GLN A 32 -8.25 17.11 14.27
N LEU A 33 -9.57 16.94 14.17
CA LEU A 33 -10.25 15.65 14.26
C LEU A 33 -11.32 15.51 13.16
N ILE A 34 -11.52 14.28 12.70
CA ILE A 34 -12.66 13.91 11.85
C ILE A 34 -13.83 13.57 12.78
N GLN A 35 -14.98 14.20 12.58
CA GLN A 35 -16.18 13.90 13.36
C GLN A 35 -16.88 12.69 12.76
N MET A 36 -17.21 11.70 13.60
CA MET A 36 -17.98 10.54 13.17
C MET A 36 -19.47 10.91 13.02
N PRO A 37 -20.18 10.29 12.06
CA PRO A 37 -21.63 10.40 11.96
C PRO A 37 -22.30 9.97 13.27
N LYS A 38 -23.43 10.57 13.59
CA LYS A 38 -24.23 10.16 14.75
C LYS A 38 -24.91 8.82 14.47
N ASP A 39 -25.12 8.04 15.52
CA ASP A 39 -25.85 6.78 15.43
C ASP A 39 -27.22 6.98 14.74
N GLY A 40 -27.50 6.16 13.74
CA GLY A 40 -28.75 6.21 12.97
C GLY A 40 -28.77 7.22 11.81
N GLN A 41 -27.75 8.06 11.64
CA GLN A 41 -27.58 8.84 10.41
C GLN A 41 -26.70 8.09 9.41
N SER A 42 -27.25 7.83 8.22
CA SER A 42 -26.44 7.31 7.11
C SER A 42 -25.50 8.39 6.59
N ASP A 43 -24.22 8.06 6.49
CA ASP A 43 -23.19 8.88 5.84
C ASP A 43 -22.81 8.33 4.46
N ALA A 44 -23.61 7.41 3.92
CA ALA A 44 -23.33 6.65 2.71
C ALA A 44 -21.98 5.89 2.71
N GLY A 45 -21.40 5.62 3.89
CA GLY A 45 -20.10 4.95 4.02
C GLY A 45 -18.90 5.83 3.67
N LEU A 46 -19.08 7.16 3.68
CA LEU A 46 -18.03 8.13 3.36
C LEU A 46 -17.05 8.37 4.53
N THR A 47 -17.43 8.04 5.75
CA THR A 47 -16.60 8.13 6.95
C THR A 47 -16.38 6.75 7.53
N LYS A 48 -15.11 6.39 7.74
CA LYS A 48 -14.75 5.08 8.27
C LYS A 48 -13.69 5.19 9.34
N ASP A 49 -13.96 4.58 10.50
CA ASP A 49 -12.99 4.47 11.57
C ASP A 49 -12.05 3.27 11.34
N PHE A 50 -10.75 3.55 11.32
CA PHE A 50 -9.70 2.56 11.18
C PHE A 50 -8.82 2.43 12.43
N VAL A 51 -9.11 3.11 13.55
CA VAL A 51 -8.25 3.11 14.77
C VAL A 51 -7.88 1.70 15.22
N ASN A 52 -8.83 0.76 15.14
CA ASN A 52 -8.64 -0.63 15.57
C ASN A 52 -8.30 -1.61 14.45
N SER A 53 -7.94 -1.13 13.25
CA SER A 53 -7.60 -2.02 12.13
C SER A 53 -6.43 -2.94 12.48
N PRO A 54 -6.56 -4.27 12.30
CA PRO A 54 -5.48 -5.22 12.52
C PRO A 54 -4.37 -5.09 11.47
N HIS A 55 -4.64 -4.37 10.37
CA HIS A 55 -3.71 -4.22 9.26
C HIS A 55 -2.73 -3.04 9.42
N HIS A 56 -2.81 -2.27 10.51
CA HIS A 56 -1.89 -1.16 10.78
C HIS A 56 -0.45 -1.63 10.92
N ARG A 57 0.44 -1.05 10.10
CA ARG A 57 1.86 -1.40 10.08
C ARG A 57 2.64 -0.78 11.24
N PHE A 58 2.23 0.40 11.72
CA PHE A 58 2.99 1.20 12.70
C PHE A 58 2.46 1.09 14.14
N LYS A 59 1.57 0.14 14.44
CA LYS A 59 0.99 -0.04 15.79
C LYS A 59 1.97 -0.68 16.79
N ARG A 60 2.92 -1.49 16.31
CA ARG A 60 3.89 -2.19 17.16
C ARG A 60 5.21 -1.43 17.24
N MET A 61 5.59 -1.01 18.45
CA MET A 61 6.90 -0.43 18.72
C MET A 61 8.03 -1.40 18.33
N GLY A 62 9.12 -0.89 17.76
CA GLY A 62 10.26 -1.70 17.31
C GLY A 62 10.10 -2.41 15.97
N SER A 63 8.95 -2.27 15.30
CA SER A 63 8.75 -2.83 13.95
C SER A 63 9.57 -2.05 12.90
N LYS A 64 10.41 -2.75 12.13
CA LYS A 64 11.19 -2.17 11.02
C LYS A 64 10.32 -2.01 9.78
N ASN A 65 9.40 -1.05 9.81
CA ASN A 65 8.59 -0.69 8.66
C ASN A 65 9.25 0.48 7.91
N TYR A 66 9.85 0.17 6.75
CA TYR A 66 10.42 1.19 5.88
C TYR A 66 9.34 1.80 5.00
N ILE A 67 9.26 3.13 5.01
CA ILE A 67 8.39 3.90 4.12
C ILE A 67 9.27 4.51 3.03
N PHE A 68 8.96 4.19 1.79
CA PHE A 68 9.60 4.73 0.62
C PHE A 68 8.61 5.59 -0.17
N PRO A 69 9.08 6.64 -0.88
CA PRO A 69 8.24 7.38 -1.81
C PRO A 69 7.72 6.45 -2.91
N PRO A 70 6.62 6.82 -3.62
CA PRO A 70 6.13 6.06 -4.75
C PRO A 70 7.21 5.80 -5.81
N THR A 71 7.38 4.55 -6.20
CA THR A 71 8.27 4.09 -7.26
C THR A 71 7.53 3.07 -8.13
N SER A 72 8.08 2.75 -9.31
CA SER A 72 7.54 1.68 -10.17
C SER A 72 7.81 0.28 -9.63
N VAL A 73 8.69 0.14 -8.62
CA VAL A 73 9.10 -1.15 -8.04
C VAL A 73 8.43 -1.35 -6.69
N LEU A 74 7.80 -2.51 -6.52
CA LEU A 74 7.13 -2.91 -5.30
C LEU A 74 7.88 -4.08 -4.64
N HIS A 75 7.96 -4.04 -3.32
CA HIS A 75 8.42 -5.13 -2.48
C HIS A 75 7.21 -5.87 -1.89
N LEU A 76 7.17 -7.17 -2.15
CA LEU A 76 6.13 -8.09 -1.73
C LEU A 76 6.63 -8.94 -0.57
N TYR A 77 5.78 -9.11 0.44
CA TYR A 77 6.00 -10.02 1.57
C TYR A 77 4.84 -11.00 1.66
N ASN A 78 5.10 -12.18 2.23
CA ASN A 78 4.14 -13.27 2.43
C ASN A 78 3.64 -13.86 1.10
N VAL A 79 4.59 -14.12 0.19
CA VAL A 79 4.30 -14.66 -1.16
C VAL A 79 4.87 -16.06 -1.39
N ALA A 80 5.36 -16.74 -0.34
CA ALA A 80 6.03 -18.03 -0.45
C ALA A 80 5.14 -19.15 -1.03
N THR A 81 3.82 -19.02 -0.89
CA THR A 81 2.83 -20.01 -1.32
C THR A 81 2.25 -19.69 -2.69
N LEU A 82 2.68 -18.59 -3.31
CA LEU A 82 2.29 -18.19 -4.66
C LEU A 82 3.40 -18.49 -5.67
N GLU A 83 3.00 -18.92 -6.87
CA GLU A 83 3.92 -19.03 -7.99
C GLU A 83 4.09 -17.68 -8.70
N GLU A 84 5.21 -17.53 -9.41
CA GLU A 84 5.52 -16.29 -10.14
C GLU A 84 4.40 -15.90 -11.13
N ASP A 85 3.85 -16.87 -11.85
CA ASP A 85 2.79 -16.64 -12.83
C ASP A 85 1.49 -16.15 -12.17
N ASP A 86 1.14 -16.66 -10.99
CA ASP A 86 -0.03 -16.21 -10.22
C ASP A 86 0.16 -14.76 -9.76
N ILE A 87 1.34 -14.43 -9.23
CA ILE A 87 1.66 -13.06 -8.82
C ILE A 87 1.62 -12.12 -10.02
N ARG A 88 2.26 -12.48 -11.13
CA ARG A 88 2.22 -11.68 -12.36
C ARG A 88 0.79 -11.47 -12.86
N SER A 89 -0.04 -12.51 -12.82
CA SER A 89 -1.45 -12.43 -13.19
C SER A 89 -2.23 -11.47 -12.30
N LEU A 90 -2.05 -11.55 -10.98
CA LEU A 90 -2.67 -10.62 -10.03
C LEU A 90 -2.28 -9.16 -10.30
N PHE A 91 -0.99 -8.89 -10.50
CA PHE A 91 -0.50 -7.53 -10.72
C PHE A 91 -0.85 -6.99 -12.11
N SER A 92 -1.02 -7.87 -13.11
CA SER A 92 -1.41 -7.48 -14.47
C SER A 92 -2.84 -6.92 -14.55
N GLN A 93 -3.68 -7.15 -13.53
CA GLN A 93 -5.00 -6.52 -13.43
C GLN A 93 -4.93 -4.99 -13.20
N TYR A 94 -3.77 -4.48 -12.77
CA TYR A 94 -3.55 -3.08 -12.41
C TYR A 94 -2.57 -2.35 -13.34
N GLY A 95 -2.00 -3.04 -14.32
CA GLY A 95 -0.99 -2.47 -15.21
C GLY A 95 -0.15 -3.53 -15.92
N THR A 96 0.96 -3.11 -16.50
CA THR A 96 1.91 -4.00 -17.16
C THR A 96 3.05 -4.36 -16.21
N VAL A 97 3.26 -5.65 -15.97
CA VAL A 97 4.43 -6.13 -15.22
C VAL A 97 5.65 -6.16 -16.15
N LYS A 98 6.70 -5.42 -15.79
CA LYS A 98 7.97 -5.35 -16.55
C LYS A 98 8.97 -6.40 -16.10
N ALA A 99 9.09 -6.60 -14.79
CA ALA A 99 10.05 -7.53 -14.21
C ALA A 99 9.54 -8.09 -12.89
N PHE A 100 10.01 -9.29 -12.55
CA PHE A 100 9.71 -9.95 -11.30
C PHE A 100 10.94 -10.73 -10.83
N LYS A 101 11.14 -10.80 -9.51
CA LYS A 101 12.21 -11.59 -8.91
C LYS A 101 11.90 -11.99 -7.48
N PHE A 102 11.95 -13.29 -7.20
CA PHE A 102 12.00 -13.78 -5.82
C PHE A 102 13.34 -13.47 -5.15
N PHE A 103 13.31 -13.26 -3.84
CA PHE A 103 14.53 -13.24 -3.04
C PHE A 103 15.03 -14.66 -2.80
N ASN A 104 16.36 -14.85 -2.88
CA ASN A 104 17.02 -16.16 -2.84
C ASN A 104 16.81 -16.96 -1.54
N ASN A 105 16.26 -16.34 -0.49
CA ASN A 105 16.37 -16.82 0.89
C ASN A 105 15.13 -17.51 1.47
N ASP A 106 14.15 -17.93 0.65
CA ASP A 106 12.95 -18.74 1.01
C ASP A 106 11.68 -18.41 0.19
N ARG A 107 11.78 -17.61 -0.88
CA ARG A 107 10.61 -17.11 -1.65
C ARG A 107 9.57 -16.36 -0.80
N LYS A 108 9.84 -16.00 0.47
CA LYS A 108 8.89 -15.21 1.29
C LYS A 108 8.73 -13.78 0.82
N MET A 109 9.70 -13.29 0.06
CA MET A 109 9.75 -11.94 -0.45
C MET A 109 10.07 -11.93 -1.95
N ALA A 110 9.55 -10.93 -2.64
CA ALA A 110 9.81 -10.70 -4.06
C ALA A 110 9.83 -9.21 -4.38
N LEU A 111 10.50 -8.85 -5.48
CA LEU A 111 10.34 -7.57 -6.13
C LEU A 111 9.52 -7.74 -7.41
N ILE A 112 8.66 -6.76 -7.68
CA ILE A 112 7.94 -6.66 -8.93
C ILE A 112 8.01 -5.22 -9.44
N GLU A 113 8.29 -5.05 -10.72
CA GLU A 113 8.33 -3.75 -11.39
C GLU A 113 7.12 -3.61 -12.31
N MET A 114 6.34 -2.55 -12.11
CA MET A 114 5.25 -2.14 -12.98
C MET A 114 5.73 -1.16 -14.05
N ALA A 115 4.96 -0.97 -15.12
CA ALA A 115 5.39 -0.10 -16.22
C ALA A 115 5.52 1.38 -15.82
N SER A 116 4.75 1.83 -14.83
CA SER A 116 4.76 3.19 -14.31
C SER A 116 4.59 3.25 -12.78
N VAL A 117 4.94 4.39 -12.18
CA VAL A 117 4.71 4.66 -10.74
C VAL A 117 3.21 4.66 -10.41
N GLU A 118 2.38 5.14 -11.35
CA GLU A 118 0.92 5.15 -11.17
C GLU A 118 0.38 3.73 -11.12
N GLU A 119 0.77 2.85 -12.05
CA GLU A 119 0.39 1.43 -12.02
C GLU A 119 0.87 0.72 -10.76
N ALA A 120 2.11 0.96 -10.32
CA ALA A 120 2.60 0.43 -9.04
C ALA A 120 1.77 0.91 -7.85
N THR A 121 1.34 2.17 -7.87
CA THR A 121 0.47 2.73 -6.83
C THR A 121 -0.91 2.06 -6.85
N LEU A 122 -1.48 1.82 -8.03
CA LEU A 122 -2.74 1.11 -8.21
C LEU A 122 -2.66 -0.34 -7.73
N SER A 123 -1.60 -1.07 -8.12
CA SER A 123 -1.35 -2.43 -7.65
C SER A 123 -1.21 -2.47 -6.12
N LEU A 124 -0.50 -1.52 -5.53
CA LEU A 124 -0.38 -1.43 -4.06
C LEU A 124 -1.74 -1.23 -3.41
N ILE A 125 -2.57 -0.31 -3.91
CA ILE A 125 -3.92 -0.05 -3.37
C ILE A 125 -4.80 -1.30 -3.47
N GLY A 126 -4.78 -2.00 -4.61
CA GLY A 126 -5.65 -3.13 -4.88
C GLY A 126 -5.21 -4.45 -4.25
N LEU A 127 -3.91 -4.65 -4.04
CA LEU A 127 -3.35 -5.94 -3.60
C LEU A 127 -2.73 -5.91 -2.19
N HIS A 128 -2.60 -4.75 -1.55
CA HIS A 128 -2.19 -4.72 -0.16
C HIS A 128 -3.26 -5.33 0.75
N ASN A 129 -2.86 -6.32 1.55
CA ASN A 129 -3.75 -7.20 2.32
C ASN A 129 -4.57 -8.18 1.46
N TYR A 130 -4.14 -8.50 0.24
CA TYR A 130 -4.71 -9.63 -0.50
C TYR A 130 -4.54 -10.92 0.31
N GLN A 131 -5.62 -11.67 0.51
CA GLN A 131 -5.59 -12.92 1.26
C GLN A 131 -5.01 -14.03 0.37
N VAL A 132 -3.86 -14.57 0.79
CA VAL A 132 -3.16 -15.63 0.08
C VAL A 132 -3.63 -16.99 0.59
N GLU A 133 -3.74 -17.12 1.92
CA GLU A 133 -4.25 -18.31 2.62
C GLU A 133 -5.02 -17.87 3.88
N ASP A 134 -5.56 -18.84 4.62
CA ASP A 134 -6.16 -18.58 5.93
C ASP A 134 -5.19 -17.86 6.86
N ASN A 135 -5.56 -16.66 7.31
CA ASN A 135 -4.76 -15.76 8.13
C ASN A 135 -3.42 -15.28 7.51
N LEU A 136 -3.14 -15.58 6.23
CA LEU A 136 -1.94 -15.10 5.53
C LEU A 136 -2.31 -14.06 4.48
N HIS A 137 -1.84 -12.82 4.68
CA HIS A 137 -2.13 -11.70 3.79
C HIS A 137 -0.84 -11.16 3.19
N MET A 138 -0.83 -10.97 1.87
CA MET A 138 0.26 -10.34 1.14
C MET A 138 0.41 -8.88 1.60
N ARG A 139 1.64 -8.45 1.80
CA ARG A 139 1.95 -7.04 2.10
C ARG A 139 2.76 -6.46 0.96
N VAL A 140 2.24 -5.37 0.42
CA VAL A 140 2.87 -4.61 -0.67
C VAL A 140 3.40 -3.28 -0.14
N SER A 141 4.63 -2.93 -0.51
CA SER A 141 5.28 -1.64 -0.21
C SER A 141 6.05 -1.14 -1.43
N PHE A 142 6.27 0.17 -1.56
CA PHE A 142 7.25 0.68 -2.53
C PHE A 142 8.67 0.21 -2.20
N SER A 143 9.53 0.14 -3.20
CA SER A 143 10.93 -0.24 -3.09
C SER A 143 11.84 0.75 -3.80
N ARG A 144 13.05 0.95 -3.26
CA ARG A 144 14.14 1.64 -3.96
C ARG A 144 15.12 0.68 -4.64
N SER A 145 14.95 -0.62 -4.44
CA SER A 145 15.75 -1.64 -5.10
C SER A 145 15.35 -1.77 -6.57
N THR A 146 16.29 -2.23 -7.39
CA THR A 146 16.02 -2.70 -8.75
C THR A 146 15.71 -4.20 -8.72
N VAL A 147 14.91 -4.66 -9.67
CA VAL A 147 14.65 -6.08 -9.89
C VAL A 147 15.90 -6.76 -10.45
#